data_AF-A0A1W6PTX1-F1
#
_entry.id   AF-A0A1W6PTX1-F1
#
_cell.length_a   1.000
_cell.length_b   1.000
_cell.length_c   1.000
_cell.angle_alpha   90.00
_cell.angle_beta   90.00
_cell.angle_gamma   90.00
#
_symmetry.space_group_name_H-M   'P 1'
#
loop_
_entity.id
_entity.type
_entity.pdbx_description
1 polymer ?
#
loop_
_entity_poly.entity_id
_entity_poly.type
_entity_poly.pdbx_seq_one_letter_code
_entity_poly.pdbx_strand_id
1 'polypeptide(L)'
;MTPRSRNGWQSEPKWRPKAGAQSSSPFRTTMDNGPAAPFYRPISILVSGASTASPGRPLLGASAHWEEGGQLYWEGEVEECINGRTVADRAYFGIDVSRIVERLTGERLDDGGWNCERVRGSLRSSFASTINVLEGLLEFERSTGGTPQSREACSTGEKFLLERNLFRRLGTGEPADERFLRFLHPNRWRYDILRALDYFRSSAMLTGADPDPRLGEAIGHLRSRRSNDGRWLLDWTLPGRVWFHVNEAQGQPSRWITLRAMRVLRWWDRQASIRH
;
A
#
# COMPACT_ATOMS: atom_id res chain seq x y z
N MET A 1 -18.42 19.29 -47.33
CA MET A 1 -18.49 17.83 -47.15
C MET A 1 -17.07 17.28 -47.00
N THR A 2 -16.79 16.73 -45.82
CA THR A 2 -15.62 15.92 -45.38
C THR A 2 -14.19 16.49 -45.48
N PRO A 3 -13.34 16.27 -44.44
CA PRO A 3 -12.15 17.08 -44.17
C PRO A 3 -10.83 16.39 -44.58
N ARG A 4 -9.81 17.21 -44.88
CA ARG A 4 -8.42 16.80 -45.05
C ARG A 4 -7.72 16.60 -43.71
N SER A 5 -7.04 15.47 -43.59
CA SER A 5 -6.14 15.06 -42.51
C SER A 5 -4.98 16.04 -42.28
N ARG A 6 -4.60 16.26 -41.01
CA ARG A 6 -3.23 16.67 -40.64
C ARG A 6 -2.75 15.82 -39.46
N ASN A 7 -1.87 14.88 -39.78
CA ASN A 7 -0.94 14.25 -38.85
C ASN A 7 0.08 15.29 -38.40
N GLY A 8 0.34 15.36 -37.09
CA GLY A 8 1.34 16.24 -36.49
C GLY A 8 1.86 15.63 -35.19
N TRP A 9 2.55 14.50 -35.29
CA TRP A 9 3.39 13.98 -34.21
C TRP A 9 4.73 14.72 -34.26
N GLN A 10 4.97 15.64 -33.33
CA GLN A 10 6.31 16.14 -33.05
C GLN A 10 6.97 15.25 -31.99
N SER A 11 8.16 14.77 -32.35
CA SER A 11 9.05 13.91 -31.57
C SER A 11 9.75 14.66 -30.45
N GLU A 12 9.77 14.10 -29.24
CA GLU A 12 10.56 14.58 -28.10
C GLU A 12 12.07 14.27 -28.22
N PRO A 13 12.96 15.11 -27.66
CA PRO A 13 14.41 14.97 -27.81
C PRO A 13 15.03 13.95 -26.84
N LYS A 14 15.88 13.07 -27.37
CA LYS A 14 16.73 12.14 -26.60
C LYS A 14 17.81 12.89 -25.82
N TRP A 15 17.80 12.78 -24.49
CA TRP A 15 18.85 13.29 -23.62
C TRP A 15 20.05 12.32 -23.51
N ARG A 16 21.28 12.86 -23.51
CA ARG A 16 22.56 12.16 -23.26
C ARG A 16 23.20 12.71 -21.97
N PRO A 17 23.76 11.90 -21.07
CA PRO A 17 24.46 12.42 -19.89
C PRO A 17 25.88 12.91 -20.24
N LYS A 18 26.28 14.04 -19.65
CA LYS A 18 27.69 14.48 -19.54
C LYS A 18 28.29 13.96 -18.23
N ALA A 19 29.57 13.59 -18.27
CA ALA A 19 30.34 13.04 -17.16
C ALA A 19 31.03 14.12 -16.30
N GLY A 20 31.25 13.82 -15.01
CA GLY A 20 32.11 14.53 -14.04
C GLY A 20 31.34 14.98 -12.79
N ALA A 21 31.80 14.85 -11.54
CA ALA A 21 33.09 14.47 -10.97
C ALA A 21 32.89 13.72 -9.62
N GLN A 22 33.82 12.84 -9.28
CA GLN A 22 33.80 12.03 -8.05
C GLN A 22 34.37 12.81 -6.86
N SER A 23 33.67 12.81 -5.72
CA SER A 23 34.27 13.08 -4.41
C SER A 23 34.10 11.84 -3.51
N SER A 24 35.19 11.48 -2.83
CA SER A 24 35.40 10.22 -2.11
C SER A 24 34.92 10.32 -0.66
N SER A 25 33.97 9.47 -0.28
CA SER A 25 33.61 9.13 1.10
C SER A 25 33.62 7.58 1.24
N PRO A 26 34.09 6.98 2.35
CA PRO A 26 34.43 5.56 2.40
C PRO A 26 33.24 4.60 2.51
N PHE A 27 32.00 5.09 2.48
CA PHE A 27 30.80 4.24 2.46
C PHE A 27 29.93 4.57 1.25
N ARG A 28 30.41 4.21 0.06
CA ARG A 28 29.60 4.28 -1.17
C ARG A 28 29.76 2.98 -1.94
N THR A 29 28.89 2.01 -1.65
CA THR A 29 28.73 0.84 -2.52
C THR A 29 27.94 1.27 -3.75
N THR A 30 28.62 1.79 -4.78
CA THR A 30 28.04 1.92 -6.12
C THR A 30 28.22 0.61 -6.86
N MET A 31 27.14 -0.14 -7.11
CA MET A 31 27.10 -1.10 -8.22
C MET A 31 25.74 -1.12 -8.92
N ASP A 32 25.83 -0.75 -10.19
CA ASP A 32 25.12 -1.22 -11.37
C ASP A 32 23.75 -1.91 -11.16
N ASN A 33 22.68 -1.11 -11.29
CA ASN A 33 21.33 -1.62 -11.53
C ASN A 33 21.09 -1.63 -13.04
N GLY A 34 21.06 -2.81 -13.65
CA GLY A 34 20.38 -3.02 -14.93
C GLY A 34 18.92 -2.53 -14.85
N PRO A 35 18.22 -2.34 -16.00
CA PRO A 35 17.08 -1.43 -16.09
C PRO A 35 15.84 -1.97 -15.38
N ALA A 36 15.79 -1.78 -14.06
CA ALA A 36 14.59 -1.91 -13.26
C ALA A 36 13.83 -0.58 -13.29
N ALA A 37 12.53 -0.66 -13.53
CA ALA A 37 11.59 0.45 -13.72
C ALA A 37 11.87 1.70 -12.84
N PRO A 38 11.88 2.91 -13.40
CA PRO A 38 12.46 4.11 -12.77
C PRO A 38 11.57 4.78 -11.70
N PHE A 39 10.56 4.09 -11.15
CA PHE A 39 9.42 4.80 -10.55
C PHE A 39 9.27 4.72 -9.02
N TYR A 40 10.13 3.99 -8.29
CA TYR A 40 10.05 3.98 -6.81
C TYR A 40 11.43 4.05 -6.19
N ARG A 41 11.67 5.08 -5.36
CA ARG A 41 12.88 5.17 -4.55
C ARG A 41 12.87 4.04 -3.50
N PRO A 42 13.99 3.36 -3.24
CA PRO A 42 14.09 2.46 -2.11
C PRO A 42 13.80 3.23 -0.82
N ILE A 43 12.92 2.68 0.01
CA ILE A 43 12.63 3.23 1.33
C ILE A 43 13.88 3.04 2.18
N SER A 44 14.48 4.13 2.62
CA SER A 44 15.71 4.12 3.40
C SER A 44 15.53 4.97 4.66
N ILE A 45 15.95 4.40 5.78
CA ILE A 45 15.95 5.05 7.09
C ILE A 45 17.40 5.09 7.56
N LEU A 46 17.88 6.28 7.89
CA LEU A 46 19.20 6.49 8.49
C LEU A 46 19.09 6.33 10.00
N VAL A 47 19.86 5.42 10.58
CA VAL A 47 19.96 5.25 12.04
C VAL A 47 21.33 5.74 12.50
N SER A 48 21.38 6.76 13.35
CA SER A 48 22.62 7.29 13.92
C SER A 48 22.80 6.84 15.38
N GLY A 49 23.97 6.25 15.68
CA GLY A 49 24.49 6.01 17.04
C GLY A 49 23.69 5.04 17.93
N ALA A 50 24.15 3.78 18.04
CA ALA A 50 23.65 2.85 19.04
C ALA A 50 24.45 3.00 20.36
N SER A 51 23.82 3.57 21.39
CA SER A 51 24.25 3.39 22.79
C SER A 51 23.40 2.29 23.41
N THR A 52 24.06 1.30 24.02
CA THR A 52 23.45 0.11 24.62
C THR A 52 22.61 0.45 25.84
N ALA A 53 21.29 0.58 25.68
CA ALA A 53 20.30 0.42 26.75
C ALA A 53 18.88 0.23 26.16
N SER A 54 18.22 -0.91 26.39
CA SER A 54 16.78 -1.08 26.13
C SER A 54 15.98 -0.21 27.12
N PRO A 55 14.89 0.46 26.68
CA PRO A 55 13.77 -0.12 25.92
C PRO A 55 13.67 0.45 24.50
N GLY A 56 13.39 -0.39 23.50
CA GLY A 56 13.43 -0.04 22.07
C GLY A 56 12.42 1.00 21.53
N ARG A 57 11.62 1.63 22.40
CA ARG A 57 10.54 2.57 22.01
C ARG A 57 11.01 4.01 21.79
N PRO A 58 11.77 4.63 22.72
CA PRO A 58 12.26 5.99 22.54
C PRO A 58 13.42 6.08 21.53
N LEU A 59 14.19 4.99 21.37
CA LEU A 59 15.41 4.98 20.56
C LEU A 59 15.14 5.03 19.05
N LEU A 60 14.14 4.31 18.55
CA LEU A 60 13.84 4.34 17.11
C LEU A 60 13.41 5.76 16.69
N GLY A 61 12.64 6.45 17.54
CA GLY A 61 12.15 7.79 17.24
C GLY A 61 13.19 8.89 17.29
N ALA A 62 14.19 8.74 18.16
CA ALA A 62 15.24 9.73 18.36
C ALA A 62 16.47 9.53 17.46
N SER A 63 16.70 8.29 17.00
CA SER A 63 17.91 7.93 16.25
C SER A 63 17.66 7.65 14.78
N ALA A 64 16.40 7.45 14.36
CA ALA A 64 16.06 7.09 12.98
C ALA A 64 15.43 8.27 12.22
N HIS A 65 15.94 8.53 11.02
CA HIS A 65 15.51 9.64 10.15
C HIS A 65 15.19 9.14 8.75
N TRP A 66 14.20 9.75 8.10
CA TRP A 66 13.90 9.51 6.68
C TRP A 66 14.98 10.12 5.79
N GLU A 67 15.49 9.37 4.80
CA GLU A 67 16.48 9.90 3.85
C GLU A 67 15.94 11.01 2.93
N GLU A 68 14.62 11.09 2.75
CA GLU A 68 13.99 12.06 1.85
C GLU A 68 14.22 13.51 2.28
N GLY A 69 14.01 13.82 3.56
CA GLY A 69 14.14 15.18 4.09
C GLY A 69 14.77 15.25 5.48
N GLY A 70 15.27 14.13 6.03
CA GLY A 70 15.89 14.09 7.36
C GLY A 70 14.90 14.23 8.52
N GLN A 71 13.59 14.06 8.27
CA GLN A 71 12.57 14.08 9.32
C GLN A 71 12.76 12.89 10.26
N LEU A 72 12.43 13.04 11.54
CA LEU A 72 12.43 11.91 12.47
C LEU A 72 11.44 10.86 11.97
N TYR A 73 11.77 9.58 12.15
CA TYR A 73 10.99 8.46 11.63
C TYR A 73 9.49 8.58 11.98
N TRP A 74 9.19 8.97 13.22
CA TRP A 74 7.82 9.12 13.71
C TRP A 74 7.09 10.40 13.26
N GLU A 75 7.77 11.35 12.64
CA GLU A 75 7.14 12.53 12.04
C GLU A 75 6.54 12.23 10.66
N GLY A 76 6.89 11.07 10.09
CA GLY A 76 6.49 10.67 8.76
C GLY A 76 7.29 11.35 7.66
N GLU A 77 6.94 11.03 6.42
CA GLU A 77 7.55 11.58 5.20
C GLU A 77 6.54 12.44 4.43
N VAL A 78 6.84 12.79 3.18
CA VAL A 78 5.91 13.46 2.28
C VAL A 78 4.91 12.46 1.68
N GLU A 79 5.35 11.23 1.38
CA GLU A 79 4.52 10.23 0.70
C GLU A 79 3.43 9.64 1.61
N GLU A 80 2.18 9.73 1.17
CA GLU A 80 1.00 9.27 1.91
C GLU A 80 1.06 7.76 2.23
N CYS A 81 1.63 6.96 1.33
CA CYS A 81 1.84 5.51 1.47
C CYS A 81 2.86 5.14 2.55
N ILE A 82 3.81 6.02 2.84
CA ILE A 82 4.79 5.86 3.93
C ILE A 82 4.14 6.32 5.24
N ASN A 83 3.45 7.45 5.20
CA ASN A 83 2.70 7.97 6.34
C ASN A 83 1.63 6.99 6.85
N GLY A 84 0.85 6.37 5.94
CA GLY A 84 -0.15 5.37 6.32
C GLY A 84 0.44 4.16 7.07
N ARG A 85 1.58 3.63 6.60
CA ARG A 85 2.28 2.55 7.31
C ARG A 85 2.86 3.00 8.64
N THR A 86 3.42 4.20 8.67
CA THR A 86 3.94 4.81 9.91
C THR A 86 2.84 4.96 10.95
N VAL A 87 1.63 5.36 10.55
CA VAL A 87 0.46 5.41 11.44
C VAL A 87 0.12 4.01 11.95
N ALA A 88 0.04 3.00 11.08
CA ALA A 88 -0.28 1.63 11.50
C ALA A 88 0.71 1.11 12.55
N ASP A 89 2.02 1.27 12.31
CA ASP A 89 3.06 0.82 13.23
C ASP A 89 3.00 1.61 14.55
N ARG A 90 2.88 2.94 14.48
CA ARG A 90 2.95 3.84 15.64
C ARG A 90 1.69 3.76 16.52
N ALA A 91 0.51 3.63 15.92
CA ALA A 91 -0.76 3.44 16.60
C ALA A 91 -0.83 2.10 17.34
N TYR A 92 -0.30 1.03 16.74
CA TYR A 92 -0.19 -0.27 17.41
C TYR A 92 0.64 -0.20 18.70
N PHE A 93 1.71 0.61 18.68
CA PHE A 93 2.49 0.89 19.88
C PHE A 93 1.86 1.99 20.75
N GLY A 94 0.68 2.53 20.49
CA GLY A 94 0.07 3.58 21.34
C GLY A 94 0.94 4.84 21.47
N ILE A 95 1.70 5.16 20.43
CA ILE A 95 2.44 6.42 20.34
C ILE A 95 1.55 7.40 19.55
N ASP A 96 1.49 8.67 19.97
CA ASP A 96 0.59 9.67 19.40
C ASP A 96 0.81 9.95 17.90
N VAL A 97 -0.09 9.49 17.04
CA VAL A 97 -0.04 9.67 15.58
C VAL A 97 -0.82 10.89 15.07
N SER A 98 -1.39 11.71 15.95
CA SER A 98 -2.42 12.70 15.59
C SER A 98 -1.98 13.63 14.45
N ARG A 99 -0.74 14.13 14.47
CA ARG A 99 -0.19 14.99 13.42
C ARG A 99 -0.17 14.33 12.03
N ILE A 100 0.20 13.05 11.95
CA ILE A 100 0.23 12.33 10.67
C ILE A 100 -1.20 12.04 10.21
N VAL A 101 -2.11 11.71 11.14
CA VAL A 101 -3.53 11.51 10.83
C VAL A 101 -4.16 12.80 10.30
N GLU A 102 -3.96 13.93 10.97
CA GLU A 102 -4.42 15.25 10.50
C GLU A 102 -3.94 15.54 9.08
N ARG A 103 -2.65 15.32 8.83
CA ARG A 103 -2.07 15.47 7.50
C ARG A 103 -2.75 14.57 6.47
N LEU A 104 -2.87 13.26 6.74
CA LEU A 104 -3.49 12.31 5.81
C LEU A 104 -4.96 12.68 5.54
N THR A 105 -5.72 13.07 6.55
CA THR A 105 -7.12 13.49 6.36
C THR A 105 -7.24 14.78 5.53
N GLY A 106 -6.29 15.71 5.65
CA GLY A 106 -6.25 16.95 4.87
C GLY A 106 -5.68 16.81 3.45
N GLU A 107 -4.87 15.78 3.19
CA GLU A 107 -4.24 15.53 1.88
C GLU A 107 -5.03 14.54 0.99
N ARG A 108 -6.24 14.17 1.42
CA ARG A 108 -7.18 13.36 0.65
C ARG A 108 -7.58 14.07 -0.65
N LEU A 109 -7.60 13.33 -1.75
CA LEU A 109 -7.98 13.84 -3.08
C LEU A 109 -9.51 13.85 -3.28
N ASP A 110 -9.99 14.60 -4.28
CA ASP A 110 -11.42 14.77 -4.58
C ASP A 110 -12.16 13.46 -4.89
N ASP A 111 -11.45 12.44 -5.39
CA ASP A 111 -12.01 11.11 -5.63
C ASP A 111 -12.00 10.21 -4.38
N GLY A 112 -11.65 10.76 -3.22
CA GLY A 112 -11.81 10.18 -1.89
C GLY A 112 -10.60 9.42 -1.35
N GLY A 113 -9.59 9.15 -2.18
CA GLY A 113 -8.39 8.38 -1.81
C GLY A 113 -7.11 9.22 -1.68
N TRP A 114 -5.96 8.56 -1.87
CA TRP A 114 -4.63 9.18 -1.79
C TRP A 114 -3.71 8.78 -2.95
N ASN A 115 -2.66 9.56 -3.18
CA ASN A 115 -1.61 9.24 -4.14
C ASN A 115 -0.26 9.84 -3.76
N CYS A 116 0.79 9.02 -3.61
CA CYS A 116 2.17 9.46 -3.38
C CYS A 116 2.72 10.38 -4.49
N GLU A 117 2.15 10.33 -5.69
CA GLU A 117 2.48 11.27 -6.79
C GLU A 117 1.70 12.59 -6.73
N ARG A 118 0.88 12.84 -5.70
CA ARG A 118 0.20 14.14 -5.51
C ARG A 118 1.22 15.28 -5.41
N VAL A 119 2.35 15.04 -4.74
CA VAL A 119 3.47 16.00 -4.62
C VAL A 119 4.02 16.41 -5.99
N ARG A 120 3.85 15.55 -7.00
CA ARG A 120 4.23 15.79 -8.40
C ARG A 120 3.05 16.20 -9.28
N GLY A 121 1.92 16.57 -8.68
CA GLY A 121 0.74 17.11 -9.36
C GLY A 121 -0.33 16.07 -9.71
N SER A 122 -0.28 14.84 -9.20
CA SER A 122 -1.36 13.88 -9.45
C SER A 122 -2.67 14.30 -8.77
N LEU A 123 -3.73 14.42 -9.56
CA LEU A 123 -5.09 14.72 -9.10
C LEU A 123 -5.98 13.48 -8.96
N ARG A 124 -5.40 12.28 -9.11
CA ARG A 124 -6.15 11.02 -9.09
C ARG A 124 -5.56 10.10 -8.04
N SER A 125 -6.41 9.49 -7.24
CA SER A 125 -5.98 8.52 -6.24
C SER A 125 -5.45 7.24 -6.87
N SER A 126 -4.62 6.54 -6.10
CA SER A 126 -4.01 5.27 -6.50
C SER A 126 -4.40 4.16 -5.52
N PHE A 127 -4.58 2.94 -6.01
CA PHE A 127 -4.91 1.79 -5.17
C PHE A 127 -3.87 1.55 -4.06
N ALA A 128 -2.58 1.62 -4.41
CA ALA A 128 -1.49 1.37 -3.47
C ALA A 128 -1.45 2.43 -2.37
N SER A 129 -1.51 3.72 -2.70
CA SER A 129 -1.46 4.74 -1.65
C SER A 129 -2.71 4.70 -0.78
N THR A 130 -3.90 4.55 -1.40
CA THR A 130 -5.16 4.45 -0.67
C THR A 130 -5.18 3.29 0.30
N ILE A 131 -4.78 2.07 -0.07
CA ILE A 131 -4.80 0.94 0.87
C ILE A 131 -3.81 1.13 2.04
N ASN A 132 -2.62 1.69 1.78
CA ASN A 132 -1.65 1.93 2.85
C ASN A 132 -2.16 2.97 3.85
N VAL A 133 -2.85 4.01 3.39
CA VAL A 133 -3.46 5.02 4.26
C VAL A 133 -4.65 4.46 5.03
N LEU A 134 -5.55 3.74 4.36
CA LEU A 134 -6.71 3.11 4.99
C LEU A 134 -6.31 2.15 6.13
N GLU A 135 -5.31 1.30 5.92
CA GLU A 135 -4.81 0.40 6.97
C GLU A 135 -4.26 1.16 8.19
N GLY A 136 -3.57 2.28 7.96
CA GLY A 136 -3.11 3.17 9.03
C GLY A 136 -4.25 3.81 9.80
N LEU A 137 -5.21 4.42 9.09
CA LEU A 137 -6.36 5.07 9.72
C LEU A 137 -7.23 4.06 10.49
N LEU A 138 -7.43 2.85 9.95
CA LEU A 138 -8.17 1.81 10.66
C LEU A 138 -7.50 1.40 11.98
N GLU A 139 -6.17 1.29 12.00
CA GLU A 139 -5.44 1.00 13.25
C GLU A 139 -5.47 2.17 14.25
N PHE A 140 -5.41 3.41 13.75
CA PHE A 140 -5.64 4.58 14.58
C PHE A 140 -7.04 4.57 15.21
N GLU A 141 -8.08 4.24 14.44
CA GLU A 141 -9.45 4.17 14.95
C GLU A 141 -9.62 3.07 16.00
N ARG A 142 -8.98 1.91 15.81
CA ARG A 142 -8.98 0.81 16.79
C ARG A 142 -8.32 1.19 18.10
N SER A 143 -7.18 1.88 18.04
CA SER A 143 -6.35 2.18 19.20
C SER A 143 -6.84 3.40 19.99
N THR A 144 -7.49 4.35 19.34
CA THR A 144 -7.86 5.65 19.94
C THR A 144 -9.37 5.93 19.96
N GLY A 145 -10.16 5.14 19.25
CA GLY A 145 -11.58 5.42 18.98
C GLY A 145 -11.82 6.36 17.79
N GLY A 146 -10.76 6.90 17.17
CA GLY A 146 -10.83 7.70 15.95
C GLY A 146 -11.45 9.09 16.11
N THR A 147 -11.47 9.84 15.01
CA THR A 147 -12.12 11.16 14.92
C THR A 147 -13.22 11.15 13.87
N PRO A 148 -14.15 12.12 13.85
CA PRO A 148 -15.07 12.28 12.73
C PRO A 148 -14.35 12.37 11.37
N GLN A 149 -13.23 13.09 11.32
CA GLN A 149 -12.42 13.27 10.12
C GLN A 149 -11.73 11.98 9.68
N SER A 150 -11.20 11.17 10.61
CA SER A 150 -10.60 9.88 10.27
C SER A 150 -11.65 8.92 9.70
N ARG A 151 -12.84 8.86 10.33
CA ARG A 151 -13.94 8.01 9.88
C ARG A 151 -14.46 8.42 8.51
N GLU A 152 -14.58 9.71 8.26
CA GLU A 152 -14.95 10.24 6.95
C GLU A 152 -13.89 9.89 5.90
N ALA A 153 -12.60 10.03 6.23
CA ALA A 153 -11.50 9.65 5.36
C ALA A 153 -11.50 8.15 5.02
N CYS A 154 -11.72 7.28 6.01
CA CYS A 154 -11.92 5.85 5.80
C CYS A 154 -13.09 5.60 4.85
N SER A 155 -14.26 6.18 5.11
CA SER A 155 -15.46 5.99 4.29
C SER A 155 -15.26 6.39 2.82
N THR A 156 -14.61 7.52 2.53
CA THR A 156 -14.37 7.95 1.14
C THR A 156 -13.29 7.14 0.45
N GLY A 157 -12.23 6.76 1.17
CA GLY A 157 -11.16 5.92 0.62
C GLY A 157 -11.66 4.49 0.33
N GLU A 158 -12.53 3.97 1.17
CA GLU A 158 -13.26 2.72 0.95
C GLU A 158 -14.14 2.82 -0.30
N LYS A 159 -14.92 3.90 -0.42
CA LYS A 159 -15.75 4.16 -1.61
C LYS A 159 -14.91 4.19 -2.88
N PHE A 160 -13.73 4.84 -2.86
CA PHE A 160 -12.80 4.85 -3.99
C PHE A 160 -12.44 3.43 -4.47
N LEU A 161 -12.13 2.52 -3.55
CA LEU A 161 -11.79 1.13 -3.88
C LEU A 161 -13.02 0.33 -4.32
N LEU A 162 -14.16 0.51 -3.66
CA LEU A 162 -15.39 -0.24 -3.91
C LEU A 162 -16.02 0.09 -5.27
N GLU A 163 -16.03 1.36 -5.68
CA GLU A 163 -16.50 1.77 -7.01
C GLU A 163 -15.68 1.16 -8.15
N ARG A 164 -14.48 0.67 -7.84
CA ARG A 164 -13.55 0.01 -8.76
C ARG A 164 -13.53 -1.51 -8.58
N ASN A 165 -14.48 -2.09 -7.84
CA ASN A 165 -14.51 -3.52 -7.50
C ASN A 165 -13.16 -4.04 -6.97
N LEU A 166 -12.39 -3.19 -6.30
CA LEU A 166 -11.03 -3.41 -5.82
C LEU A 166 -9.91 -3.54 -6.87
N PHE A 167 -10.19 -3.72 -8.16
CA PHE A 167 -9.10 -3.90 -9.13
C PHE A 167 -9.35 -3.32 -10.52
N ARG A 168 -10.55 -2.80 -10.81
CA ARG A 168 -10.95 -2.33 -12.14
C ARG A 168 -10.73 -0.83 -12.31
N ARG A 169 -10.61 -0.40 -13.57
CA ARG A 169 -10.68 1.03 -13.94
C ARG A 169 -12.14 1.42 -14.08
N LEU A 170 -12.53 2.59 -13.57
CA LEU A 170 -13.90 3.10 -13.69
C LEU A 170 -14.35 3.24 -15.15
N GLY A 171 -13.47 3.73 -16.03
CA GLY A 171 -13.84 4.03 -17.42
C GLY A 171 -13.97 2.78 -18.31
N THR A 172 -13.03 1.83 -18.20
CA THR A 172 -12.95 0.69 -19.11
C THR A 172 -13.53 -0.59 -18.53
N GLY A 173 -13.76 -0.65 -17.21
CA GLY A 173 -14.06 -1.90 -16.52
C GLY A 173 -12.86 -2.85 -16.41
N GLU A 174 -11.89 -2.83 -17.32
CA GLU A 174 -10.70 -3.70 -17.26
C GLU A 174 -9.86 -3.55 -15.97
N PRO A 175 -9.08 -4.58 -15.58
CA PRO A 175 -8.12 -4.47 -14.49
C PRO A 175 -7.21 -3.24 -14.63
N ALA A 176 -7.10 -2.46 -13.56
CA ALA A 176 -6.20 -1.32 -13.46
C ALA A 176 -4.73 -1.75 -13.59
N ASP A 177 -4.41 -2.91 -13.00
CA ASP A 177 -3.14 -3.62 -13.12
C ASP A 177 -3.41 -5.11 -12.92
N GLU A 178 -3.07 -5.95 -13.89
CA GLU A 178 -3.25 -7.41 -13.78
C GLU A 178 -2.54 -8.01 -12.56
N ARG A 179 -1.49 -7.33 -12.06
CA ARG A 179 -0.76 -7.78 -10.87
C ARG A 179 -1.59 -7.67 -9.59
N PHE A 180 -2.67 -6.89 -9.56
CA PHE A 180 -3.57 -6.85 -8.40
C PHE A 180 -4.26 -8.19 -8.15
N LEU A 181 -4.35 -9.03 -9.18
CA LEU A 181 -4.92 -10.37 -9.12
C LEU A 181 -3.90 -11.45 -8.73
N ARG A 182 -2.63 -11.07 -8.48
CA ARG A 182 -1.54 -11.97 -8.06
C ARG A 182 -1.28 -11.81 -6.57
N PHE A 183 -1.45 -12.88 -5.80
CA PHE A 183 -1.31 -12.84 -4.35
C PHE A 183 0.15 -12.90 -3.90
N LEU A 184 0.52 -11.98 -3.02
CA LEU A 184 1.85 -11.94 -2.43
C LEU A 184 1.80 -11.78 -0.91
N HIS A 185 2.88 -12.21 -0.26
CA HIS A 185 3.12 -11.94 1.15
C HIS A 185 4.63 -11.87 1.43
N PRO A 186 5.11 -10.92 2.25
CA PRO A 186 4.40 -9.72 2.72
C PRO A 186 4.15 -8.72 1.58
N ASN A 187 3.08 -7.93 1.68
CA ASN A 187 2.70 -6.97 0.64
C ASN A 187 3.66 -5.77 0.52
N ARG A 188 4.41 -5.41 1.57
CA ARG A 188 5.15 -4.13 1.67
C ARG A 188 4.23 -2.97 1.25
N TRP A 189 4.64 -2.14 0.29
CA TRP A 189 3.81 -1.05 -0.25
C TRP A 189 2.80 -1.50 -1.32
N ARG A 190 2.92 -2.73 -1.85
CA ARG A 190 2.14 -3.20 -3.00
C ARG A 190 0.69 -3.51 -2.65
N TYR A 191 -0.17 -3.23 -3.61
CA TYR A 191 -1.58 -3.60 -3.61
C TYR A 191 -1.78 -4.98 -4.24
N ASP A 192 -2.61 -5.80 -3.60
CA ASP A 192 -3.32 -6.91 -4.25
C ASP A 192 -4.75 -6.96 -3.68
N ILE A 193 -5.66 -7.64 -4.37
CA ILE A 193 -7.06 -7.68 -3.93
C ILE A 193 -7.24 -8.42 -2.60
N LEU A 194 -6.38 -9.37 -2.24
CA LEU A 194 -6.48 -10.07 -0.96
C LEU A 194 -6.14 -9.15 0.22
N ARG A 195 -5.21 -8.21 0.03
CA ARG A 195 -4.92 -7.15 0.99
C ARG A 195 -6.13 -6.26 1.21
N ALA A 196 -6.77 -5.79 0.15
CA ALA A 196 -7.96 -4.98 0.28
C ALA A 196 -9.14 -5.75 0.90
N LEU A 197 -9.36 -7.01 0.52
CA LEU A 197 -10.40 -7.85 1.13
C LEU A 197 -10.17 -8.07 2.63
N ASP A 198 -8.93 -8.31 3.05
CA ASP A 198 -8.57 -8.48 4.47
C ASP A 198 -8.69 -7.16 5.25
N TYR A 199 -8.46 -6.02 4.60
CA TYR A 199 -8.78 -4.70 5.12
C TYR A 199 -10.29 -4.51 5.31
N PHE A 200 -11.13 -4.80 4.31
CA PHE A 200 -12.58 -4.65 4.43
C PHE A 200 -13.18 -5.57 5.50
N ARG A 201 -12.69 -6.81 5.60
CA ARG A 201 -13.00 -7.71 6.71
C ARG A 201 -12.68 -7.06 8.06
N SER A 202 -11.49 -6.47 8.16
CA SER A 202 -10.96 -5.84 9.36
C SER A 202 -11.73 -4.58 9.75
N SER A 203 -12.15 -3.76 8.78
CA SER A 203 -13.00 -2.58 8.96
C SER A 203 -14.40 -2.98 9.42
N ALA A 204 -15.04 -3.95 8.75
CA ALA A 204 -16.34 -4.48 9.13
C ALA A 204 -16.37 -5.07 10.55
N MET A 205 -15.29 -5.72 11.00
CA MET A 205 -15.20 -6.21 12.38
C MET A 205 -15.12 -5.09 13.42
N LEU A 206 -14.56 -3.93 13.07
CA LEU A 206 -14.49 -2.78 13.96
C LEU A 206 -15.83 -2.06 14.05
N THR A 207 -16.50 -1.88 12.91
CA THR A 207 -17.73 -1.09 12.80
C THR A 207 -19.00 -1.91 13.03
N GLY A 208 -18.92 -3.24 12.96
CA GLY A 208 -20.07 -4.13 12.94
C GLY A 208 -20.85 -4.12 11.62
N ALA A 209 -20.30 -3.50 10.57
CA ALA A 209 -20.95 -3.41 9.27
C ALA A 209 -20.99 -4.77 8.55
N ASP A 210 -22.03 -4.94 7.73
CA ASP A 210 -22.11 -6.09 6.82
C ASP A 210 -21.12 -5.95 5.64
N PRO A 211 -20.68 -7.07 5.04
CA PRO A 211 -19.85 -7.04 3.85
C PRO A 211 -20.54 -6.30 2.70
N ASP A 212 -19.83 -5.36 2.08
CA ASP A 212 -20.36 -4.62 0.92
C ASP A 212 -20.50 -5.56 -0.30
N PRO A 213 -21.68 -5.61 -0.96
CA PRO A 213 -21.90 -6.48 -2.11
C PRO A 213 -20.92 -6.26 -3.28
N ARG A 214 -20.35 -5.06 -3.44
CA ARG A 214 -19.38 -4.73 -4.50
C ARG A 214 -18.07 -5.52 -4.38
N LEU A 215 -17.80 -6.11 -3.21
CA LEU A 215 -16.67 -7.02 -2.98
C LEU A 215 -16.85 -8.38 -3.66
N GLY A 216 -18.06 -8.73 -4.10
CA GLY A 216 -18.41 -10.07 -4.59
C GLY A 216 -17.53 -10.57 -5.73
N GLU A 217 -17.14 -9.70 -6.65
CA GLU A 217 -16.25 -10.08 -7.77
C GLU A 217 -14.85 -10.46 -7.28
N ALA A 218 -14.25 -9.65 -6.41
CA ALA A 218 -12.94 -9.94 -5.82
C ALA A 218 -12.97 -11.22 -4.97
N ILE A 219 -14.08 -11.48 -4.26
CA ILE A 219 -14.32 -12.74 -3.54
C ILE A 219 -14.42 -13.92 -4.52
N GLY A 220 -15.08 -13.74 -5.66
CA GLY A 220 -15.15 -14.72 -6.75
C GLY A 220 -13.76 -15.10 -7.25
N HIS A 221 -12.90 -14.11 -7.51
CA HIS A 221 -11.49 -14.35 -7.87
C HIS A 221 -10.73 -15.07 -6.75
N LEU A 222 -10.90 -14.65 -5.49
CA LEU A 222 -10.25 -15.33 -4.37
C LEU A 222 -10.64 -16.81 -4.30
N ARG A 223 -11.92 -17.14 -4.52
CA ARG A 223 -12.42 -18.52 -4.54
C ARG A 223 -11.86 -19.32 -5.71
N SER A 224 -11.84 -18.75 -6.92
CA SER A 224 -11.37 -19.46 -8.13
C SER A 224 -9.88 -19.83 -8.06
N ARG A 225 -9.11 -19.10 -7.24
CA ARG A 225 -7.69 -19.34 -7.01
C ARG A 225 -7.38 -20.36 -5.91
N ARG A 226 -8.40 -20.91 -5.24
CA ARG A 226 -8.22 -21.98 -4.26
C ARG A 226 -7.84 -23.28 -4.99
N SER A 227 -6.70 -23.86 -4.62
CA SER A 227 -6.26 -25.16 -5.13
C SER A 227 -7.12 -26.31 -4.58
N ASN A 228 -7.01 -27.50 -5.19
CA ASN A 228 -7.78 -28.69 -4.80
C ASN A 228 -7.52 -29.14 -3.34
N ASP A 229 -6.33 -28.83 -2.81
CA ASP A 229 -5.96 -29.09 -1.42
C ASP A 229 -6.44 -27.99 -0.45
N GLY A 230 -7.22 -27.03 -0.93
CA GLY A 230 -7.78 -25.94 -0.15
C GLY A 230 -6.82 -24.78 0.13
N ARG A 231 -5.61 -24.78 -0.44
CA ARG A 231 -4.59 -23.73 -0.24
C ARG A 231 -4.52 -22.75 -1.41
N TRP A 232 -3.75 -21.68 -1.24
CA TRP A 232 -3.47 -20.68 -2.28
C TRP A 232 -1.97 -20.56 -2.51
N LEU A 233 -1.59 -20.32 -3.76
CA LEU A 233 -0.19 -20.19 -4.16
C LEU A 233 0.37 -18.79 -3.83
N LEU A 234 1.67 -18.72 -3.57
CA LEU A 234 2.43 -17.48 -3.62
C LEU A 234 2.73 -17.11 -5.07
N ASP A 235 2.00 -16.17 -5.65
CA ASP A 235 2.16 -15.83 -7.07
C ASP A 235 3.39 -14.98 -7.36
N TRP A 236 3.82 -14.19 -6.38
CA TRP A 236 4.88 -13.22 -6.57
C TRP A 236 5.72 -13.00 -5.32
N THR A 237 7.04 -13.05 -5.50
CA THR A 237 8.01 -12.58 -4.50
C THR A 237 8.54 -11.20 -4.89
N LEU A 238 8.48 -10.23 -3.97
CA LEU A 238 9.01 -8.90 -4.21
C LEU A 238 10.55 -8.89 -4.14
N PRO A 239 11.23 -8.18 -5.06
CA PRO A 239 12.68 -8.02 -4.99
C PRO A 239 13.09 -7.16 -3.78
N GLY A 240 14.36 -7.25 -3.42
CA GLY A 240 14.99 -6.44 -2.37
C GLY A 240 15.54 -7.29 -1.22
N ARG A 241 16.43 -6.69 -0.43
CA ARG A 241 17.10 -7.37 0.67
C ARG A 241 16.11 -7.83 1.73
N VAL A 242 16.34 -9.03 2.24
CA VAL A 242 15.64 -9.60 3.40
C VAL A 242 16.68 -10.15 4.35
N TRP A 243 16.39 -10.11 5.65
CA TRP A 243 17.28 -10.70 6.66
C TRP A 243 17.21 -12.22 6.67
N PHE A 244 16.02 -12.78 6.44
CA PHE A 244 15.78 -14.21 6.32
C PHE A 244 14.55 -14.47 5.43
N HIS A 245 14.56 -15.60 4.73
CA HIS A 245 13.42 -16.06 3.94
C HIS A 245 12.47 -16.88 4.83
N VAL A 246 11.27 -16.34 5.08
CA VAL A 246 10.26 -16.99 5.94
C VAL A 246 9.16 -17.71 5.16
N ASN A 247 9.05 -17.37 3.87
CA ASN A 247 7.96 -17.80 3.01
C ASN A 247 8.39 -18.94 2.09
N GLU A 248 7.39 -19.64 1.57
CA GLU A 248 7.56 -20.64 0.53
C GLU A 248 8.07 -20.00 -0.77
N ALA A 249 8.61 -20.80 -1.69
CA ALA A 249 9.01 -20.32 -3.00
C ALA A 249 7.80 -19.86 -3.82
N GLN A 250 8.03 -18.95 -4.77
CA GLN A 250 6.99 -18.54 -5.72
C GLN A 250 6.42 -19.77 -6.45
N GLY A 251 5.09 -19.80 -6.60
CA GLY A 251 4.33 -20.91 -7.18
C GLY A 251 3.97 -22.02 -6.19
N GLN A 252 4.49 -22.01 -4.96
CA GLN A 252 4.15 -23.00 -3.94
C GLN A 252 2.94 -22.56 -3.09
N PRO A 253 2.17 -23.51 -2.53
CA PRO A 253 1.11 -23.20 -1.57
C PRO A 253 1.66 -22.41 -0.37
N SER A 254 1.09 -21.24 -0.08
CA SER A 254 1.57 -20.35 0.96
C SER A 254 0.70 -20.40 2.21
N ARG A 255 1.34 -20.55 3.38
CA ARG A 255 0.65 -20.54 4.68
C ARG A 255 -0.03 -19.20 4.95
N TRP A 256 0.66 -18.08 4.67
CA TRP A 256 0.16 -16.74 4.96
C TRP A 256 -0.99 -16.31 4.06
N ILE A 257 -0.89 -16.59 2.77
CA ILE A 257 -1.97 -16.31 1.80
C ILE A 257 -3.18 -17.17 2.14
N THR A 258 -2.98 -18.46 2.41
CA THR A 258 -4.05 -19.37 2.81
C THR A 258 -4.75 -18.90 4.08
N LEU A 259 -4.01 -18.49 5.11
CA LEU A 259 -4.60 -17.97 6.35
C LEU A 259 -5.51 -16.76 6.10
N ARG A 260 -5.03 -15.78 5.33
CA ARG A 260 -5.78 -14.56 5.02
C ARG A 260 -7.00 -14.87 4.16
N ALA A 261 -6.83 -15.67 3.10
CA ALA A 261 -7.90 -16.09 2.22
C ALA A 261 -9.02 -16.80 2.99
N MET A 262 -8.67 -17.74 3.88
CA MET A 262 -9.64 -18.43 4.72
C MET A 262 -10.37 -17.50 5.68
N ARG A 263 -9.68 -16.51 6.28
CA ARG A 263 -10.32 -15.50 7.16
C ARG A 263 -11.33 -14.66 6.40
N VAL A 264 -10.96 -14.18 5.21
CA VAL A 264 -11.84 -13.39 4.33
C VAL A 264 -13.06 -14.21 3.93
N LEU A 265 -12.87 -15.43 3.42
CA LEU A 265 -13.98 -16.25 2.94
C LEU A 265 -14.93 -16.67 4.06
N ARG A 266 -14.41 -17.03 5.25
CA ARG A 266 -15.28 -17.31 6.41
C ARG A 266 -16.11 -16.11 6.83
N TRP A 267 -15.54 -14.90 6.79
CA TRP A 267 -16.27 -13.67 7.12
C TRP A 267 -17.37 -13.38 6.10
N TRP A 268 -17.05 -13.49 4.80
CA TRP A 268 -18.01 -13.30 3.72
C TRP A 268 -19.17 -14.31 3.81
N ASP A 269 -18.85 -15.59 4.02
CA ASP A 269 -19.81 -16.69 3.95
C ASP A 269 -20.76 -16.72 5.14
N ARG A 270 -20.27 -16.37 6.34
CA ARG A 270 -21.11 -16.26 7.53
C ARG A 270 -22.26 -15.28 7.32
N GLN A 271 -22.01 -14.19 6.61
CA GLN A 271 -23.02 -13.17 6.36
C GLN A 271 -23.98 -13.56 5.25
N ALA A 272 -23.51 -14.29 4.24
CA ALA A 272 -24.39 -14.91 3.25
C ALA A 272 -25.36 -15.92 3.90
N SER A 273 -24.89 -16.70 4.89
CA SER A 273 -25.75 -17.67 5.60
C SER A 273 -26.77 -17.07 6.56
N ILE A 274 -26.64 -15.80 6.95
CA ILE A 274 -27.63 -15.10 7.80
C ILE A 274 -28.77 -14.51 6.96
N ARG A 275 -28.53 -14.27 5.66
CA ARG A 275 -29.49 -13.65 4.74
C ARG A 275 -30.35 -14.66 3.97
N HIS A 276 -30.10 -15.95 4.14
CA HIS A 276 -30.88 -17.07 3.59
C HIS A 276 -31.54 -17.85 4.73
#